data_AF-A0AAX1U5R8-F1
#
_entry.id   AF-A0AAX1U5R8-F1
#
_cell.length_a   1.000
_cell.length_b   1.000
_cell.length_c   1.000
_cell.angle_alpha   90.00
_cell.angle_beta   90.00
_cell.angle_gamma   90.00
#
_symmetry.space_group_name_H-M   'P 1'
#
loop_
_entity.id
_entity.type
_entity.pdbx_description
1 polymer ?
#
loop_
_entity_poly.entity_id
_entity_poly.type
_entity_poly.pdbx_seq_one_letter_code
_entity_poly.pdbx_strand_id
1 'polypeptide(L)'
;MIRRKTWNEFQESGLLWFVNMILHAFGWAIIFERVGNTLNVYPARVSYRGFDEDTNTNGYMKLAEYMKDNAEEVLHEVGDSND
;
A
#
# COMPACT_ATOMS: atom_id res chain seq x y z
N MET A 1 15.13 13.04 4.93
CA MET A 1 15.93 11.80 4.75
C MET A 1 15.08 10.80 3.96
N ILE A 2 15.63 10.04 3.00
CA ILE A 2 14.86 9.01 2.26
C ILE A 2 15.19 7.63 2.82
N ARG A 3 14.19 6.93 3.39
CA ARG A 3 14.32 5.53 3.86
C ARG A 3 13.64 4.62 2.84
N ARG A 4 14.41 3.76 2.16
CA ARG A 4 13.88 2.83 1.16
C ARG A 4 13.12 1.69 1.85
N LYS A 5 11.89 1.45 1.44
CA LYS A 5 11.11 0.24 1.76
C LYS A 5 11.03 -0.69 0.55
N THR A 6 10.89 -1.98 0.80
CA THR A 6 10.68 -2.99 -0.24
C THR A 6 9.21 -3.01 -0.69
N TRP A 7 8.96 -3.59 -1.87
CA TRP A 7 7.59 -3.80 -2.34
C TRP A 7 6.79 -4.75 -1.45
N ASN A 8 7.43 -5.74 -0.81
CA ASN A 8 6.77 -6.62 0.16
C ASN A 8 6.28 -5.83 1.38
N GLU A 9 7.14 -5.00 1.99
CA GLU A 9 6.73 -4.13 3.10
C GLU A 9 5.57 -3.19 2.70
N PHE A 10 5.59 -2.67 1.47
CA PHE A 10 4.52 -1.82 0.95
C PHE A 10 3.19 -2.58 0.75
N GLN A 11 3.25 -3.85 0.39
CA GLN A 11 2.07 -4.69 0.23
C GLN A 11 1.53 -5.18 1.58
N GLU A 12 2.43 -5.59 2.48
CA GLU A 12 2.12 -6.10 3.82
C GLU A 12 1.51 -5.03 4.72
N SER A 13 1.93 -3.77 4.59
CA SER A 13 1.35 -2.62 5.31
C SER A 13 -0.09 -2.28 4.94
N GLY A 14 -0.65 -2.89 3.89
CA GLY A 14 -1.97 -2.52 3.36
C GLY A 14 -1.97 -1.25 2.49
N LEU A 15 -0.84 -0.54 2.37
CA LEU A 15 -0.72 0.68 1.56
C LEU A 15 -0.92 0.41 0.06
N LEU A 16 -0.45 -0.73 -0.46
CA LEU A 16 -0.70 -1.11 -1.85
C LEU A 16 -2.21 -1.21 -2.15
N TRP A 17 -2.98 -1.82 -1.26
CA TRP A 17 -4.44 -1.91 -1.38
C TRP A 17 -5.07 -0.51 -1.31
N PHE A 18 -4.64 0.31 -0.35
CA PHE A 18 -5.17 1.66 -0.17
C PHE A 18 -4.93 2.57 -1.39
N VAL A 19 -3.73 2.52 -1.98
CA VAL A 19 -3.42 3.26 -3.22
C VAL A 19 -4.24 2.71 -4.39
N ASN A 20 -4.38 1.39 -4.49
CA ASN A 20 -5.18 0.78 -5.55
C ASN A 20 -6.67 1.12 -5.45
N MET A 21 -7.22 1.39 -4.26
CA MET A 21 -8.60 1.88 -4.11
C MET A 21 -8.83 3.17 -4.91
N ILE A 22 -7.85 4.09 -4.89
CA ILE A 22 -7.90 5.35 -5.66
C ILE A 22 -7.64 5.07 -7.14
N LEU A 23 -6.60 4.31 -7.47
CA LEU A 23 -6.24 4.04 -8.86
C LEU A 23 -7.35 3.32 -9.62
N HIS A 24 -8.06 2.40 -8.97
CA HIS A 24 -9.17 1.67 -9.56
C HIS A 24 -10.26 2.63 -10.05
N ALA A 25 -10.53 3.74 -9.36
CA ALA A 25 -11.49 4.74 -9.82
C ALA A 25 -11.15 5.29 -11.22
N PHE A 26 -9.86 5.37 -11.56
CA PHE A 26 -9.36 5.81 -12.86
C PHE A 26 -9.12 4.65 -13.85
N GLY A 27 -9.47 3.42 -13.48
CA GLY A 27 -9.18 2.23 -14.29
C GLY A 27 -7.70 1.89 -14.39
N TRP A 28 -6.93 2.21 -13.35
CA TRP A 28 -5.54 1.81 -13.18
C TRP A 28 -5.38 0.93 -11.95
N ALA A 29 -4.32 0.13 -11.91
CA ALA A 29 -3.88 -0.58 -10.71
C ALA A 29 -2.36 -0.74 -10.74
N ILE A 30 -1.73 -0.82 -9.57
CA ILE A 30 -0.39 -1.37 -9.41
C ILE A 30 -0.56 -2.89 -9.24
N ILE A 31 -0.07 -3.65 -10.22
CA ILE A 31 -0.03 -5.10 -10.19
C ILE A 31 1.18 -5.52 -9.35
N PHE A 32 0.95 -6.44 -8.43
CA PHE A 32 1.97 -7.09 -7.62
C PHE A 32 1.81 -8.59 -7.83
N GLU A 33 2.63 -9.16 -8.71
CA GLU A 33 2.52 -10.57 -9.10
C GLU A 33 3.85 -11.28 -8.92
N ARG A 34 3.78 -12.56 -8.54
CA ARG A 34 4.95 -13.42 -8.39
C ARG A 34 4.94 -14.47 -9.49
N VAL A 35 5.92 -14.42 -10.38
CA VAL A 35 6.12 -15.40 -11.46
C VAL A 35 7.35 -16.24 -11.09
N GLY A 36 7.09 -17.43 -10.56
CA GLY A 36 8.13 -18.27 -9.94
C GLY A 36 8.78 -17.56 -8.75
N ASN A 37 10.09 -17.32 -8.82
CA ASN A 37 10.81 -16.60 -7.76
C ASN A 37 10.90 -15.08 -7.98
N THR A 38 10.41 -14.58 -9.12
CA THR A 38 10.51 -13.16 -9.48
C THR A 38 9.25 -12.42 -9.06
N LEU A 39 9.43 -11.31 -8.35
CA LEU A 39 8.36 -10.35 -8.07
C LEU A 39 8.34 -9.30 -9.19
N ASN A 40 7.24 -9.22 -9.93
CA ASN A 40 6.98 -8.16 -10.88
C ASN A 40 6.01 -7.16 -10.28
N VAL A 41 6.37 -5.88 -10.33
CA VAL A 41 5.50 -4.78 -9.89
C VAL A 41 5.43 -3.73 -11.00
N TYR A 42 4.22 -3.44 -11.49
CA TYR A 42 4.02 -2.52 -12.61
C TYR A 42 2.60 -1.95 -12.62
N PRO A 43 2.39 -0.76 -13.19
CA PRO A 43 1.05 -0.21 -13.36
C PRO A 43 0.36 -0.84 -14.58
N ALA A 44 -0.95 -1.07 -14.49
CA ALA A 44 -1.75 -1.66 -15.57
C ALA A 44 -3.14 -1.00 -15.67
N ARG A 45 -3.74 -1.10 -16.85
CA ARG A 45 -5.15 -0.72 -17.08
C ARG A 45 -6.06 -1.86 -16.64
N VAL A 46 -7.13 -1.51 -15.92
CA VAL A 46 -8.10 -2.48 -15.37
C VAL A 46 -9.54 -2.08 -15.66
N SER A 47 -10.39 -3.09 -15.86
CA SER A 47 -11.82 -2.91 -16.13
C SER A 47 -12.67 -2.83 -14.86
N TYR A 48 -12.18 -3.36 -13.74
CA TYR A 48 -12.88 -3.36 -12.46
C TYR A 48 -12.68 -2.05 -11.67
N ARG A 49 -13.58 -1.82 -10.71
CA ARG A 49 -13.61 -0.63 -9.83
C ARG A 49 -13.76 -1.10 -8.38
N GLY A 50 -12.72 -0.92 -7.58
CA GLY A 50 -12.67 -1.39 -6.20
C GLY A 50 -12.27 -2.86 -6.07
N PHE A 51 -12.53 -3.42 -4.90
CA PHE A 51 -12.25 -4.80 -4.52
C PHE A 51 -13.49 -5.42 -3.88
N ASP A 52 -13.52 -6.76 -3.79
CA ASP A 52 -14.53 -7.50 -3.03
C ASP A 52 -14.43 -7.24 -1.52
N GLU A 53 -15.46 -7.66 -0.79
CA GLU A 53 -15.60 -7.40 0.65
C GLU A 53 -14.48 -8.01 1.49
N ASP A 54 -14.05 -9.23 1.18
CA ASP A 54 -12.98 -9.92 1.92
C ASP A 54 -11.65 -9.20 1.73
N THR A 55 -11.35 -8.82 0.48
CA THR A 55 -10.15 -8.04 0.15
C THR A 55 -10.16 -6.68 0.85
N ASN A 56 -11.30 -5.98 0.88
CA ASN A 56 -11.42 -4.71 1.60
C ASN A 56 -11.21 -4.89 3.10
N THR A 57 -11.86 -5.89 3.70
CA THR A 57 -11.73 -6.17 5.14
C THR A 57 -10.28 -6.44 5.53
N ASN A 58 -9.57 -7.27 4.76
CA ASN A 58 -8.14 -7.52 4.96
C ASN A 58 -7.28 -6.26 4.78
N GLY A 59 -7.57 -5.47 3.74
CA GLY A 59 -6.88 -4.21 3.47
C GLY A 59 -6.99 -3.21 4.63
N TYR A 60 -8.20 -3.02 5.16
CA TYR A 60 -8.43 -2.16 6.33
C TYR A 60 -7.69 -2.66 7.57
N MET A 61 -7.72 -3.96 7.86
CA MET A 61 -7.01 -4.52 9.02
C MET A 61 -5.50 -4.27 8.94
N LYS A 62 -4.87 -4.59 7.80
CA LYS A 62 -3.43 -4.35 7.59
C LYS A 62 -3.06 -2.87 7.71
N LEU A 63 -3.86 -2.00 7.10
CA LEU A 63 -3.61 -0.56 7.17
C LEU A 63 -3.74 -0.04 8.60
N ALA A 64 -4.75 -0.50 9.35
CA ALA A 64 -4.94 -0.09 10.74
C ALA A 64 -3.79 -0.56 11.64
N GLU A 65 -3.33 -1.80 11.47
CA GLU A 65 -2.15 -2.34 12.16
C GLU A 65 -0.89 -1.53 11.82
N TYR A 66 -0.64 -1.26 10.53
CA TYR A 66 0.48 -0.43 10.11
C TYR A 66 0.44 0.97 10.74
N MET A 67 -0.73 1.63 10.71
CA MET A 67 -0.87 2.97 11.29
C MET A 67 -0.62 2.97 12.80
N LYS A 68 -1.10 1.95 13.52
CA LYS A 68 -0.84 1.79 14.95
C LYS A 68 0.65 1.62 15.24
N ASP A 69 1.32 0.75 14.50
CA ASP A 69 2.72 0.38 14.77
C ASP A 69 3.72 1.48 14.35
N ASN A 70 3.32 2.37 13.43
CA ASN A 70 4.19 3.42 12.89
C ASN A 70 3.79 4.83 13.35
N ALA A 71 2.77 4.98 14.20
CA ALA A 71 2.24 6.29 14.61
C ALA A 71 3.31 7.19 15.26
N GLU A 72 4.15 6.63 16.13
CA GLU A 72 5.21 7.37 16.82
C GLU A 72 6.30 7.84 15.84
N GLU A 73 6.73 6.98 14.92
CA GLU A 73 7.72 7.32 13.89
C GLU A 73 7.19 8.44 12.98
N VAL A 74 5.95 8.32 12.51
CA VAL A 74 5.30 9.34 11.69
C VAL A 74 5.18 10.67 12.44
N LEU A 75 4.82 10.65 13.73
CA LEU A 75 4.73 11.86 14.54
C LEU A 75 6.11 12.52 14.72
N HIS A 76 7.15 11.73 14.96
CA HIS A 76 8.52 12.20 15.08
C HIS A 76 9.03 12.82 13.76
N GLU A 77 8.76 12.18 12.62
CA GLU A 77 9.14 12.69 11.29
C GLU A 77 8.51 14.05 10.95
N VAL A 78 7.28 14.29 11.43
CA VAL A 78 6.61 15.60 11.27
C VAL A 78 7.06 16.59 12.35
N GLY A 79 7.31 16.13 13.58
CA GLY A 79 7.75 16.97 14.70
C GLY A 79 9.16 17.55 14.54
N ASP A 80 10.09 16.76 13.98
CA ASP A 80 11.48 17.15 13.70
C ASP A 80 11.62 18.12 12.51
N SER A 81 10.53 18.46 11.83
CA SER A 81 10.54 19.42 10.71
C SER A 81 10.48 20.89 11.15
N ASN A 82 10.60 21.17 12.47
CA ASN A 82 10.50 22.50 13.07
C ASN A 82 11.83 23.12 13.58
N ASP A 83 12.99 22.55 13.27
CA ASP A 83 14.31 23.14 13.59
C ASP A 83 15.04 23.73 12.37
#